data_AF-A0A0R0AWE4-F1
#
_entry.id   AF-A0A0R0AWE4-F1
#
_cell.length_a   1.000
_cell.length_b   1.000
_cell.length_c   1.000
_cell.angle_alpha   90.00
_cell.angle_beta   90.00
_cell.angle_gamma   90.00
#
_symmetry.space_group_name_H-M   'P 1'
#
loop_
_entity.id
_entity.type
_entity.pdbx_description
1 polymer ?
#
loop_
_entity_poly.entity_id
_entity_poly.type
_entity_poly.pdbx_seq_one_letter_code
_entity_poly.pdbx_strand_id
1 'polypeptide(L)'
;MRGMAAGSVQTCVTSPPYYGLRDYGVAGQVGLEPTPAEYVARLVAIFREVRRLLRDDGTLWLNLGDTYTQSGRGQEGAAVTLEGNTGRNRSAALGALGAMGGRISVQGLAPKQMIGIPWRVAFALQEDGWFLRQDIIWAKPNPMPESVTDRCTKAHEYLFLLTKSPRYFFDMEAIKEPAAGINNYPPQGGPVPGAPAQSRLRPAVPRGGFDGKTNALPGREAFRATSEKRHKRSVWNVATTPFKEAHFATFPEQLIEPCILAGAPAGGLVLDPFMGAGTTAVVAERLGRQWLGCELNPEYAAIAQTRIQQQQPGLPLGLIA
;
A
#
# COMPACT_ATOMS: atom_id res chain seq x y z
N MET A 1 11.85 -5.11 -18.30
CA MET A 1 12.29 -3.77 -17.84
C MET A 1 13.50 -3.22 -18.60
N ARG A 2 14.65 -3.92 -18.65
CA ARG A 2 15.90 -3.38 -19.27
C ARG A 2 15.78 -2.88 -20.72
N GLY A 3 14.96 -3.52 -21.55
CA GLY A 3 14.75 -3.10 -22.95
C GLY A 3 13.83 -1.90 -23.15
N MET A 4 13.22 -1.36 -22.09
CA MET A 4 12.28 -0.25 -22.20
C MET A 4 12.96 1.11 -22.15
N ALA A 5 12.40 2.08 -22.86
CA ALA A 5 12.82 3.47 -22.82
C ALA A 5 12.68 4.07 -21.41
N ALA A 6 13.66 4.87 -21.01
CA ALA A 6 13.58 5.65 -19.78
C ALA A 6 12.45 6.68 -19.86
N GLY A 7 11.87 7.06 -18.72
CA GLY A 7 10.83 8.09 -18.66
C GLY A 7 9.51 7.72 -19.36
N SER A 8 9.22 6.43 -19.53
CA SER A 8 8.04 5.93 -20.23
C SER A 8 6.84 5.65 -19.32
N VAL A 9 7.04 5.59 -18.00
CA VAL A 9 6.01 5.19 -17.01
C VAL A 9 5.59 6.39 -16.16
N GLN A 10 4.28 6.57 -15.92
CA GLN A 10 3.75 7.64 -15.06
C GLN A 10 3.88 7.30 -13.57
N THR A 11 3.47 6.10 -13.18
CA THR A 11 3.50 5.69 -11.78
C THR A 11 3.86 4.22 -11.67
N CYS A 12 4.53 3.86 -10.58
CA CYS A 12 4.71 2.49 -10.16
C CYS A 12 3.91 2.26 -8.89
N VAL A 13 3.07 1.22 -8.87
CA VAL A 13 2.34 0.81 -7.66
C VAL A 13 2.58 -0.67 -7.44
N THR A 14 3.17 -1.03 -6.30
CA THR A 14 3.67 -2.38 -6.12
C THR A 14 3.83 -2.79 -4.65
N SER A 15 3.89 -4.10 -4.43
CA SER A 15 4.18 -4.74 -3.15
C SER A 15 5.15 -5.91 -3.39
N PRO A 16 6.45 -5.74 -3.13
CA PRO A 16 7.43 -6.81 -3.29
C PRO A 16 7.16 -7.97 -2.32
N PRO A 17 7.68 -9.18 -2.61
CA PRO A 17 7.76 -10.26 -1.63
C PRO A 17 8.37 -9.80 -0.31
N TYR A 18 7.65 -9.98 0.81
CA TYR A 18 8.11 -9.53 2.13
C TYR A 18 9.23 -10.43 2.67
N TYR A 19 10.23 -9.80 3.28
CA TYR A 19 11.42 -10.45 3.80
C TYR A 19 11.10 -11.57 4.79
N GLY A 20 11.56 -12.79 4.46
CA GLY A 20 11.50 -13.98 5.29
C GLY A 20 10.10 -14.55 5.52
N LEU A 21 9.08 -14.08 4.79
CA LEU A 21 7.71 -14.54 5.02
C LEU A 21 7.30 -15.74 4.16
N ARG A 22 7.72 -15.80 2.89
CA ARG A 22 7.23 -16.82 1.95
C ARG A 22 8.32 -17.27 0.98
N ASP A 23 8.28 -18.56 0.67
CA ASP A 23 8.97 -19.17 -0.46
C ASP A 23 7.95 -19.38 -1.58
N TYR A 24 8.24 -18.86 -2.78
CA TYR A 24 7.41 -19.00 -3.97
C TYR A 24 7.91 -20.11 -4.89
N GLY A 25 8.96 -20.84 -4.52
CA GLY A 25 9.46 -22.01 -5.24
C GLY A 25 10.10 -21.69 -6.60
N VAL A 26 10.44 -20.42 -6.85
CA VAL A 26 10.97 -19.97 -8.14
C VAL A 26 12.38 -19.40 -8.02
N ALA A 27 13.26 -19.85 -8.90
CA ALA A 27 14.64 -19.37 -8.95
C ALA A 27 14.67 -17.86 -9.22
N GLY A 28 15.43 -17.13 -8.39
CA GLY A 28 15.50 -15.68 -8.50
C GLY A 28 14.34 -14.92 -7.85
N GLN A 29 13.50 -15.56 -7.03
CA GLN A 29 12.56 -14.83 -6.17
C GLN A 29 13.28 -13.86 -5.23
N VAL A 30 12.58 -12.80 -4.84
CA VAL A 30 13.00 -11.83 -3.82
C VAL A 30 12.36 -12.23 -2.49
N GLY A 31 12.96 -11.88 -1.36
CA GLY A 31 12.37 -12.03 -0.04
C GLY A 31 13.00 -13.13 0.81
N LEU A 32 13.83 -14.00 0.24
CA LEU A 32 14.56 -15.06 0.98
C LEU A 32 16.08 -14.81 1.03
N GLU A 33 16.51 -13.57 0.88
CA GLU A 33 17.92 -13.22 1.00
C GLU A 33 18.44 -13.57 2.41
N PRO A 34 19.71 -14.04 2.51
CA PRO A 34 20.31 -14.42 3.78
C PRO A 34 20.24 -13.35 4.87
N THR A 35 20.33 -12.08 4.49
CA THR A 35 20.32 -10.95 5.43
C THR A 35 19.33 -9.86 5.02
N PRO A 36 18.82 -9.06 5.98
CA PRO A 36 18.02 -7.87 5.65
C PRO A 36 18.77 -6.88 4.75
N ALA A 37 20.09 -6.77 4.91
CA ALA A 37 20.91 -5.88 4.10
C ALA A 37 20.93 -6.31 2.63
N GLU A 38 21.07 -7.61 2.36
CA GLU A 38 21.01 -8.16 1.00
C GLU A 38 19.62 -7.99 0.37
N TYR A 39 18.54 -8.24 1.13
CA TYR A 39 17.17 -7.98 0.69
C TYR A 39 16.97 -6.50 0.30
N VAL A 40 17.42 -5.58 1.18
CA VAL A 40 17.34 -4.14 0.92
C VAL A 40 18.15 -3.76 -0.31
N ALA A 41 19.39 -4.24 -0.43
CA ALA A 41 20.25 -3.96 -1.59
C ALA A 41 19.63 -4.45 -2.90
N ARG A 42 18.97 -5.61 -2.87
CA ARG A 42 18.27 -6.16 -4.03
C ARG A 42 17.07 -5.32 -4.42
N LEU A 43 16.25 -4.89 -3.46
CA LEU A 43 15.14 -3.98 -3.73
C LEU A 43 15.64 -2.63 -4.26
N VAL A 44 16.71 -2.07 -3.69
CA VAL A 44 17.34 -0.83 -4.21
C VAL A 44 17.74 -1.01 -5.68
N ALA A 45 18.36 -2.13 -6.04
CA ALA A 45 18.73 -2.40 -7.43
C ALA A 45 17.51 -2.46 -8.38
N ILE A 46 16.42 -3.10 -7.94
CA ILE A 46 15.16 -3.17 -8.71
C ILE A 46 14.54 -1.77 -8.84
N PHE A 47 14.45 -1.04 -7.74
CA PHE A 47 13.84 0.29 -7.74
C PHE A 47 14.71 1.33 -8.44
N ARG A 48 16.03 1.16 -8.54
CA ARG A 48 16.86 1.99 -9.43
C ARG A 48 16.43 1.85 -10.89
N GLU A 49 16.08 0.64 -11.31
CA GLU A 49 15.54 0.42 -12.65
C GLU A 49 14.13 0.98 -12.81
N VAL A 50 13.26 0.85 -11.80
CA VAL A 50 11.95 1.53 -11.78
C VAL A 50 12.12 3.05 -11.90
N ARG A 51 13.06 3.65 -11.17
CA ARG A 51 13.36 5.09 -11.20
C ARG A 51 13.77 5.57 -12.59
N ARG A 52 14.50 4.73 -13.35
CA ARG A 52 14.88 5.00 -14.75
C ARG A 52 13.65 4.99 -15.67
N LEU A 53 12.73 4.03 -15.48
CA LEU A 53 11.51 3.91 -16.28
C LEU A 53 10.49 5.01 -15.98
N LEU A 54 10.41 5.46 -14.74
CA LEU A 54 9.54 6.57 -14.36
C LEU A 54 9.93 7.86 -15.06
N ARG A 55 8.92 8.59 -15.54
CA ARG A 55 9.03 10.00 -15.92
C ARG A 55 9.63 10.82 -14.79
N ASP A 56 10.18 11.98 -15.11
CA ASP A 56 10.81 12.87 -14.12
C ASP A 56 9.82 13.39 -13.06
N ASP A 57 8.54 13.45 -13.41
CA ASP A 57 7.41 13.76 -12.54
C ASP A 57 6.71 12.51 -11.98
N GLY A 58 7.24 11.31 -12.22
CA GLY A 58 6.61 10.05 -11.84
C GLY A 58 6.69 9.72 -10.35
N THR A 59 5.79 8.84 -9.92
CA THR A 59 5.65 8.42 -8.52
C THR A 59 5.86 6.91 -8.34
N LEU A 60 6.34 6.52 -7.16
CA LEU A 60 6.40 5.13 -6.70
C LEU A 60 5.57 5.00 -5.42
N TRP A 61 4.64 4.06 -5.42
CA TRP A 61 3.81 3.67 -4.29
C TRP A 61 4.23 2.26 -3.86
N LEU A 62 4.91 2.18 -2.72
CA LEU A 62 5.56 0.96 -2.25
C LEU A 62 4.91 0.46 -0.97
N ASN A 63 4.15 -0.62 -1.05
CA ASN A 63 3.61 -1.30 0.12
C ASN A 63 4.60 -2.33 0.66
N LEU A 64 4.88 -2.28 1.97
CA LEU A 64 5.77 -3.21 2.64
C LEU A 64 5.27 -3.58 4.04
N GLY A 65 5.34 -4.87 4.34
CA GLY A 65 5.13 -5.42 5.67
C GLY A 65 6.46 -5.73 6.37
N ASP A 66 6.51 -5.44 7.67
CA ASP A 66 7.64 -5.83 8.52
C ASP A 66 7.58 -7.29 9.03
N THR A 67 8.75 -7.78 9.45
CA THR A 67 9.03 -9.12 10.01
C THR A 67 9.78 -8.98 11.34
N TYR A 68 9.74 -10.02 12.17
CA TYR A 68 10.42 -10.07 13.46
C TYR A 68 11.55 -11.11 13.45
N THR A 69 12.58 -10.88 14.24
CA THR A 69 13.57 -11.91 14.59
C THR A 69 12.91 -12.99 15.44
N GLN A 70 13.17 -14.26 15.14
CA GLN A 70 12.48 -15.36 15.82
C GLN A 70 13.14 -15.68 17.16
N SER A 71 12.35 -16.04 18.18
CA SER A 71 12.88 -16.56 19.46
C SER A 71 13.34 -18.01 19.33
N GLY A 72 14.57 -18.28 19.74
CA GLY A 72 15.09 -19.64 19.87
C GLY A 72 14.36 -20.37 20.98
N ARG A 73 13.35 -21.17 20.62
CA ARG A 73 12.80 -22.34 21.35
C ARG A 73 11.74 -23.02 20.47
N GLY A 74 12.20 -23.62 19.38
CA GLY A 74 11.41 -24.59 18.62
C GLY A 74 12.32 -25.79 18.38
N GLN A 75 11.94 -26.95 18.89
CA GLN A 75 12.62 -28.24 18.76
C GLN A 75 13.08 -28.45 17.30
N GLU A 76 14.26 -29.05 17.08
CA GLU A 76 14.65 -29.56 15.76
C GLU A 76 13.53 -30.49 15.26
N GLY A 77 12.74 -29.99 14.29
CA GLY A 77 11.67 -30.75 13.69
C GLY A 77 12.29 -31.76 12.73
N ALA A 78 12.28 -33.02 13.13
CA ALA A 78 12.54 -34.16 12.26
C ALA A 78 11.77 -34.01 10.95
N ALA A 79 12.39 -34.43 9.84
CA ALA A 79 11.76 -34.50 8.54
C ALA A 79 10.39 -35.20 8.64
N VAL A 80 9.31 -34.46 8.42
CA VAL A 80 7.97 -35.03 8.31
C VAL A 80 7.90 -35.69 6.94
N THR A 81 8.06 -37.01 6.90
CA THR A 81 7.74 -37.82 5.73
C THR A 81 6.23 -37.77 5.50
N LEU A 82 5.83 -37.61 4.23
CA LEU A 82 4.43 -37.46 3.78
C LEU A 82 3.60 -38.76 3.86
N GLU A 83 4.05 -39.78 4.57
CA GLU A 83 3.30 -41.02 4.72
C GLU A 83 2.67 -41.08 6.11
N GLY A 84 1.35 -40.85 6.15
CA GLY A 84 0.54 -41.34 7.27
C GLY A 84 -0.50 -40.42 7.91
N ASN A 85 -0.86 -39.26 7.35
CA ASN A 85 -1.89 -38.40 7.96
C ASN A 85 -3.26 -38.50 7.29
N THR A 86 -3.98 -39.59 7.58
CA THR A 86 -5.41 -39.75 7.30
C THR A 86 -6.25 -39.11 8.42
N GLY A 87 -6.36 -37.77 8.45
CA GLY A 87 -7.20 -37.15 9.50
C GLY A 87 -7.31 -35.62 9.55
N ARG A 88 -8.43 -35.10 9.02
CA ARG A 88 -9.23 -33.96 9.51
C ARG A 88 -8.66 -32.55 9.78
N ASN A 89 -7.37 -32.23 9.58
CA ASN A 89 -6.85 -30.87 9.76
C ASN A 89 -6.19 -30.29 8.50
N ARG A 90 -6.99 -29.99 7.46
CA ARG A 90 -6.49 -29.33 6.24
C ARG A 90 -5.99 -27.89 6.47
N SER A 91 -6.41 -27.24 7.57
CA SER A 91 -5.92 -25.91 7.97
C SER A 91 -4.48 -25.94 8.50
N ALA A 92 -4.05 -27.04 9.10
CA ALA A 92 -2.66 -27.22 9.56
C ALA A 92 -1.70 -27.44 8.38
N ALA A 93 -2.15 -28.13 7.33
CA ALA A 93 -1.37 -28.33 6.11
C ALA A 93 -1.14 -27.03 5.32
N LEU A 94 -2.15 -26.13 5.25
CA LEU A 94 -1.96 -24.79 4.66
C LEU A 94 -1.03 -23.90 5.50
N GLY A 95 -1.09 -24.01 6.83
CA GLY A 95 -0.16 -23.33 7.73
C GLY A 95 1.29 -23.83 7.59
N ALA A 96 1.47 -25.14 7.37
CA ALA A 96 2.78 -25.77 7.18
C ALA A 96 3.44 -25.39 5.84
N LEU A 97 2.67 -25.23 4.76
CA LEU A 97 3.18 -24.75 3.47
C LEU A 97 3.59 -23.27 3.49
N GLY A 98 3.02 -22.47 4.39
CA GLY A 98 3.40 -21.06 4.59
C GLY A 98 4.53 -20.83 5.60
N ALA A 99 4.98 -21.88 6.31
CA ALA A 99 5.91 -21.79 7.44
C ALA A 99 7.26 -22.48 7.16
N MET A 100 7.72 -22.46 5.92
CA MET A 100 9.09 -22.88 5.53
C MET A 100 10.10 -21.72 5.58
N GLY A 101 9.74 -20.58 6.18
CA GLY A 101 10.71 -19.53 6.50
C GLY A 101 11.64 -20.03 7.60
N GLY A 102 12.88 -20.37 7.25
CA GLY A 102 13.92 -20.74 8.21
C GLY A 102 14.07 -19.71 9.33
N ARG A 103 14.69 -20.10 10.45
CA ARG A 103 14.91 -19.20 11.60
C ARG A 103 15.58 -17.89 11.15
N ILE A 104 14.84 -16.78 11.16
CA ILE A 104 15.38 -15.47 10.82
C ILE A 104 16.16 -14.94 12.02
N SER A 105 17.48 -15.14 11.99
CA SER A 105 18.43 -14.46 12.88
C SER A 105 19.08 -13.31 12.13
N VAL A 106 19.01 -12.10 12.68
CA VAL A 106 19.68 -10.93 12.12
C VAL A 106 20.83 -10.55 13.03
N GLN A 107 22.04 -10.46 12.49
CA GLN A 107 23.21 -10.04 13.25
C GLN A 107 22.95 -8.67 13.91
N GLY A 108 23.20 -8.59 15.22
CA GLY A 108 23.03 -7.35 15.99
C GLY A 108 21.60 -7.08 16.50
N LEU A 109 20.61 -7.94 16.17
CA LEU A 109 19.27 -7.85 16.75
C LEU A 109 19.02 -9.04 17.70
N ALA A 110 18.49 -8.74 18.88
CA ALA A 110 18.08 -9.78 19.80
C ALA A 110 16.83 -10.50 19.26
N PRO A 111 16.53 -11.71 19.74
CA PRO A 111 15.30 -12.40 19.37
C PRO A 111 14.04 -11.63 19.76
N LYS A 112 12.94 -11.83 19.02
CA LYS A 112 11.63 -11.14 19.17
C LYS A 112 11.63 -9.64 18.86
N GLN A 113 12.71 -9.11 18.29
CA GLN A 113 12.77 -7.72 17.84
C GLN A 113 12.14 -7.57 16.46
N MET A 114 11.42 -6.47 16.26
CA MET A 114 10.99 -6.04 14.93
C MET A 114 12.23 -5.63 14.11
N ILE A 115 12.34 -6.11 12.88
CA ILE A 115 13.54 -5.88 12.06
C ILE A 115 13.56 -4.44 11.53
N GLY A 116 12.39 -3.87 11.23
CA GLY A 116 12.28 -2.52 10.66
C GLY A 116 12.40 -2.52 9.13
N ILE A 117 12.05 -3.63 8.46
CA ILE A 117 12.26 -3.81 7.01
C ILE A 117 11.67 -2.65 6.19
N PRO A 118 10.42 -2.19 6.39
CA PRO A 118 9.85 -1.11 5.59
C PRO A 118 10.70 0.17 5.64
N TRP A 119 11.13 0.58 6.84
CA TRP A 119 11.93 1.80 7.03
C TRP A 119 13.39 1.64 6.58
N ARG A 120 13.98 0.44 6.72
CA ARG A 120 15.30 0.14 6.15
C ARG A 120 15.30 0.31 4.63
N VAL A 121 14.25 -0.20 3.96
CA VAL A 121 14.09 0.00 2.51
C VAL A 121 13.85 1.46 2.18
N ALA A 122 12.95 2.15 2.89
CA ALA A 122 12.64 3.56 2.62
C ALA A 122 13.88 4.46 2.72
N PHE A 123 14.71 4.30 3.75
CA PHE A 123 15.93 5.09 3.91
C PHE A 123 17.01 4.71 2.89
N ALA A 124 17.18 3.42 2.58
CA ALA A 124 18.12 3.01 1.54
C ALA A 124 17.73 3.55 0.15
N LEU A 125 16.43 3.62 -0.16
CA LEU A 125 15.96 4.27 -1.38
C LEU A 125 16.22 5.79 -1.35
N GLN A 126 16.04 6.44 -0.21
CA GLN A 126 16.37 7.85 -0.06
C GLN A 126 17.86 8.12 -0.28
N GLU A 127 18.74 7.27 0.26
CA GLU A 127 20.18 7.29 0.02
C GLU A 127 20.53 7.04 -1.47
N ASP A 128 19.74 6.22 -2.17
CA ASP A 128 19.87 5.98 -3.62
C ASP A 128 19.26 7.11 -4.50
N GLY A 129 18.84 8.23 -3.89
CA GLY A 129 18.39 9.42 -4.61
C GLY A 129 16.89 9.48 -4.91
N TRP A 130 16.07 8.74 -4.16
CA TRP A 130 14.63 8.95 -4.09
C TRP A 130 14.26 10.04 -3.08
N PHE A 131 13.16 10.74 -3.34
CA PHE A 131 12.51 11.61 -2.36
C PHE A 131 11.41 10.81 -1.66
N LEU A 132 11.60 10.51 -0.38
CA LEU A 132 10.52 9.98 0.46
C LEU A 132 9.53 11.12 0.77
N ARG A 133 8.31 11.03 0.22
CA ARG A 133 7.32 12.11 0.31
C ARG A 133 6.34 11.92 1.45
N GLN A 134 5.93 10.69 1.70
CA GLN A 134 4.94 10.38 2.72
C GLN A 134 4.99 8.91 3.11
N ASP A 135 4.81 8.64 4.40
CA ASP A 135 4.40 7.36 4.93
C ASP A 135 2.87 7.36 5.10
N ILE A 136 2.22 6.43 4.41
CA ILE A 136 0.78 6.19 4.53
C ILE A 136 0.59 4.92 5.35
N ILE A 137 -0.27 5.00 6.35
CA ILE A 137 -0.63 3.86 7.19
C ILE A 137 -1.83 3.17 6.57
N TRP A 138 -1.64 1.97 6.04
CA TRP A 138 -2.74 1.09 5.72
C TRP A 138 -3.21 0.42 7.02
N ALA A 139 -4.29 0.94 7.59
CA ALA A 139 -4.96 0.36 8.75
C ALA A 139 -5.94 -0.73 8.28
N LYS A 140 -5.74 -1.94 8.79
CA LYS A 140 -6.55 -3.13 8.47
C LYS A 140 -7.61 -3.29 9.55
N PRO A 141 -8.91 -3.05 9.26
CA PRO A 141 -9.98 -3.23 10.25
C PRO A 141 -10.23 -4.70 10.61
N ASN A 142 -9.78 -5.63 9.77
CA ASN A 142 -9.92 -7.09 9.93
C ASN A 142 -8.56 -7.80 9.94
N PRO A 143 -7.63 -7.43 10.83
CA PRO A 143 -6.30 -8.04 10.84
C PRO A 143 -6.41 -9.51 11.25
N MET A 144 -5.56 -10.35 10.66
CA MET A 144 -5.45 -11.74 11.11
C MET A 144 -5.02 -11.78 12.59
N PRO A 145 -5.69 -12.59 13.44
CA PRO A 145 -5.25 -12.79 14.80
C PRO A 145 -3.82 -13.36 14.85
N GLU A 146 -3.04 -12.92 15.82
CA GLU A 146 -1.72 -13.46 16.11
C GLU A 146 -1.73 -14.22 17.43
N SER A 147 -1.00 -15.34 17.52
CA SER A 147 -0.87 -16.13 18.76
C SER A 147 0.13 -15.54 19.75
N VAL A 148 0.81 -14.45 19.39
CA VAL A 148 1.81 -13.78 20.23
C VAL A 148 1.10 -13.00 21.34
N THR A 149 1.52 -13.20 22.59
CA THR A 149 0.86 -12.65 23.79
C THR A 149 1.55 -11.43 24.39
N ASP A 150 2.78 -11.12 23.97
CA ASP A 150 3.60 -10.06 24.57
C ASP A 150 3.80 -8.83 23.66
N ARG A 151 2.90 -8.65 22.68
CA ARG A 151 2.75 -7.42 21.89
C ARG A 151 1.36 -7.35 21.27
N CYS A 152 0.97 -6.17 20.80
CA CYS A 152 -0.26 -6.00 20.04
C CYS A 152 -0.21 -6.76 18.70
N THR A 153 -1.38 -7.25 18.26
CA THR A 153 -1.60 -7.76 16.91
C THR A 153 -1.29 -6.66 15.89
N LYS A 154 -0.54 -7.00 14.84
CA LYS A 154 -0.19 -6.08 13.77
C LYS A 154 -1.40 -5.80 12.90
N ALA A 155 -1.98 -4.62 13.10
CA ALA A 155 -3.17 -4.16 12.37
C ALA A 155 -2.87 -3.16 11.25
N HIS A 156 -1.60 -2.95 10.90
CA HIS A 156 -1.24 -2.03 9.83
C HIS A 156 -0.02 -2.45 9.01
N GLU A 157 0.11 -1.84 7.84
CA GLU A 157 1.30 -1.85 6.99
C GLU A 157 1.61 -0.45 6.49
N TYR A 158 2.83 -0.27 5.99
CA TYR A 158 3.26 0.98 5.37
C TYR A 158 3.01 0.93 3.86
N LEU A 159 2.56 2.06 3.33
CA LEU A 159 2.55 2.40 1.92
C LEU A 159 3.36 3.69 1.77
N PHE A 160 4.55 3.59 1.22
CA PHE A 160 5.41 4.75 1.03
C PHE A 160 5.15 5.39 -0.34
N LEU A 161 5.03 6.71 -0.35
CA LEU A 161 5.09 7.52 -1.57
C LEU A 161 6.52 8.03 -1.76
N LEU A 162 7.16 7.62 -2.85
CA LEU A 162 8.48 8.09 -3.27
C LEU A 162 8.42 8.75 -4.64
N THR A 163 9.31 9.72 -4.89
CA THR A 163 9.38 10.47 -6.15
C THR A 163 10.83 10.70 -6.59
N LYS A 164 11.03 11.10 -7.85
CA LYS A 164 12.36 11.48 -8.37
C LYS A 164 12.77 12.90 -8.01
N SER A 165 11.80 13.76 -7.72
CA SER A 165 11.99 15.20 -7.53
C SER A 165 10.93 15.77 -6.58
N PRO A 166 11.15 16.97 -5.99
CA PRO A 166 10.16 17.63 -5.15
C PRO A 166 8.92 18.10 -5.92
N ARG A 167 9.01 18.25 -7.24
CA ARG A 167 7.89 18.52 -8.14
C ARG A 167 7.56 17.27 -8.94
N TYR A 168 6.34 16.77 -8.79
CA TYR A 168 5.90 15.51 -9.38
C TYR A 168 4.39 15.58 -9.63
N PHE A 169 3.91 14.70 -10.50
CA PHE A 169 2.49 14.57 -10.77
C PHE A 169 1.79 13.98 -9.55
N PHE A 170 0.76 14.68 -9.06
CA PHE A 170 -0.08 14.22 -7.97
C PHE A 170 -1.49 14.82 -8.12
N ASP A 171 -2.45 14.02 -8.58
CA ASP A 171 -3.84 14.45 -8.70
C ASP A 171 -4.58 14.31 -7.36
N MET A 172 -4.44 15.33 -6.51
CA MET A 172 -5.14 15.38 -5.22
C MET A 172 -6.66 15.47 -5.41
N GLU A 173 -7.14 16.12 -6.49
CA GLU A 173 -8.57 16.29 -6.74
C GLU A 173 -9.24 14.94 -6.99
N ALA A 174 -8.60 14.05 -7.76
CA ALA A 174 -9.08 12.72 -8.06
C ALA A 174 -9.26 11.82 -6.83
N ILE A 175 -8.55 12.10 -5.72
CA ILE A 175 -8.59 11.28 -4.51
C ILE A 175 -9.24 11.96 -3.30
N LYS A 176 -9.83 13.15 -3.47
CA LYS A 176 -10.54 13.82 -2.38
C LYS A 176 -11.69 12.96 -1.86
N GLU A 177 -11.85 12.96 -0.56
CA GLU A 177 -12.92 12.24 0.14
C GLU A 177 -14.00 13.21 0.63
N PRO A 178 -15.24 12.75 0.87
CA PRO A 178 -16.26 13.59 1.48
C PRO A 178 -15.76 14.25 2.77
N ALA A 179 -16.04 15.55 2.92
CA ALA A 179 -15.83 16.22 4.19
C ALA A 179 -16.86 15.69 5.19
N ALA A 180 -16.41 15.29 6.39
CA ALA A 180 -17.35 15.03 7.48
C ALA A 180 -18.17 16.32 7.71
N GLY A 181 -19.49 16.18 7.74
CA GLY A 181 -20.40 17.32 7.84
C GLY A 181 -20.04 18.26 8.98
N ILE A 182 -20.40 19.54 8.81
CA ILE A 182 -20.15 20.67 9.72
C ILE A 182 -20.52 20.35 11.19
N ASN A 183 -21.42 19.38 11.41
CA ASN A 183 -21.96 18.99 12.70
C ASN A 183 -21.06 18.06 13.55
N ASN A 184 -19.98 17.49 12.99
CA ASN A 184 -19.18 16.46 13.69
C ASN A 184 -17.82 16.93 14.22
N TYR A 185 -17.52 18.23 14.16
CA TYR A 185 -16.38 18.79 14.89
C TYR A 185 -16.89 19.61 16.08
N PRO A 186 -16.53 19.25 17.33
CA PRO A 186 -16.68 20.22 18.41
C PRO A 186 -15.89 21.48 18.02
N PRO A 187 -16.40 22.68 18.34
CA PRO A 187 -15.68 23.93 18.09
C PRO A 187 -14.25 23.78 18.64
N GLN A 188 -13.25 24.04 17.80
CA GLN A 188 -11.86 24.05 18.28
C GLN A 188 -11.71 25.23 19.22
N GLY A 189 -11.47 24.91 20.49
CA GLY A 189 -11.45 25.85 21.60
C GLY A 189 -12.17 25.19 22.77
N GLY A 190 -11.41 24.65 23.72
CA GLY A 190 -11.98 24.28 25.01
C GLY A 190 -12.63 25.51 25.67
N PRO A 191 -13.54 25.31 26.62
CA PRO A 191 -14.18 26.42 27.33
C PRO A 191 -13.10 27.33 27.92
N VAL A 192 -13.15 28.62 27.56
CA VAL A 192 -12.33 29.65 28.21
C VAL A 192 -12.99 29.91 29.57
N PRO A 193 -12.27 29.76 30.71
CA PRO A 193 -12.83 30.04 32.02
C PRO A 193 -13.41 31.46 32.08
N GLY A 194 -14.69 31.57 32.44
CA GLY A 194 -15.39 32.86 32.54
C GLY A 194 -16.10 33.35 31.27
N ALA A 195 -15.98 32.67 30.13
CA ALA A 195 -16.75 33.01 28.94
C ALA A 195 -18.18 32.42 29.03
N PRO A 196 -19.24 33.16 28.65
CA PRO A 196 -20.59 32.61 28.59
C PRO A 196 -20.63 31.44 27.61
N ALA A 197 -21.39 30.39 27.93
CA ALA A 197 -21.57 29.23 27.06
C ALA A 197 -22.07 29.69 25.67
N GLN A 198 -21.19 29.76 24.68
CA GLN A 198 -21.59 30.03 23.30
C GLN A 198 -22.26 28.76 22.76
N SER A 199 -23.58 28.64 22.98
CA SER A 199 -24.42 27.54 22.52
C SER A 199 -24.84 27.65 21.05
N ARG A 200 -24.39 28.68 20.33
CA ARG A 200 -24.77 28.86 18.92
C ARG A 200 -23.72 28.22 18.01
N LEU A 201 -24.12 27.13 17.37
CA LEU A 201 -23.48 26.60 16.16
C LEU A 201 -23.27 27.77 15.18
N ARG A 202 -22.02 28.00 14.80
CA ARG A 202 -21.67 29.11 13.91
C ARG A 202 -22.09 28.76 12.48
N PRO A 203 -22.77 29.65 11.76
CA PRO A 203 -23.16 29.38 10.38
C PRO A 203 -21.91 29.23 9.51
N ALA A 204 -21.89 28.17 8.70
CA ALA A 204 -20.89 27.96 7.68
C ALA A 204 -21.13 28.91 6.50
N VAL A 205 -20.07 29.53 5.99
CA VAL A 205 -20.12 30.37 4.79
C VAL A 205 -19.32 29.69 3.67
N PRO A 206 -19.84 29.61 2.42
CA PRO A 206 -19.12 29.04 1.29
C PRO A 206 -17.77 29.73 1.04
N ARG A 207 -16.78 28.95 0.57
CA ARG A 207 -15.46 29.48 0.19
C ARG A 207 -15.62 30.50 -0.94
N GLY A 208 -15.19 31.75 -0.72
CA GLY A 208 -15.31 32.85 -1.69
C GLY A 208 -16.49 33.80 -1.46
N GLY A 209 -17.36 33.53 -0.48
CA GLY A 209 -18.45 34.45 -0.10
C GLY A 209 -18.02 35.65 0.76
N PHE A 210 -16.72 35.99 0.77
CA PHE A 210 -16.17 37.07 1.58
C PHE A 210 -15.82 38.26 0.69
N ASP A 211 -16.48 39.39 0.92
CA ASP A 211 -16.37 40.65 0.18
C ASP A 211 -15.30 41.60 0.75
N GLY A 212 -14.39 41.09 1.59
CA GLY A 212 -13.17 41.81 1.98
C GLY A 212 -13.36 42.97 2.95
N LYS A 213 -14.58 43.29 3.39
CA LYS A 213 -14.86 44.44 4.26
C LYS A 213 -14.71 44.05 5.73
N THR A 214 -13.50 44.21 6.28
CA THR A 214 -13.18 44.02 7.71
C THR A 214 -13.68 45.16 8.63
N ASN A 215 -14.65 45.97 8.19
CA ASN A 215 -15.14 47.10 8.97
C ASN A 215 -16.46 46.76 9.67
N ALA A 216 -16.39 45.85 10.64
CA ALA A 216 -17.29 45.82 11.79
C ALA A 216 -16.55 45.17 12.97
N LEU A 217 -16.21 46.01 13.95
CA LEU A 217 -15.74 45.67 15.31
C LEU A 217 -16.73 44.71 16.01
N PRO A 218 -16.51 44.27 17.27
CA PRO A 218 -15.39 43.57 17.89
C PRO A 218 -15.74 42.08 18.14
N GLY A 219 -14.77 41.19 17.93
CA GLY A 219 -14.95 39.73 18.00
C GLY A 219 -14.49 39.11 16.69
N ARG A 220 -13.22 38.70 16.62
CA ARG A 220 -12.58 38.14 15.42
C ARG A 220 -13.31 36.85 14.98
N GLU A 221 -14.35 36.98 14.17
CA GLU A 221 -15.05 35.83 13.60
C GLU A 221 -14.17 35.18 12.54
N ALA A 222 -13.38 34.20 12.97
CA ALA A 222 -12.71 33.28 12.07
C ALA A 222 -13.78 32.39 11.40
N PHE A 223 -14.19 32.76 10.18
CA PHE A 223 -15.10 31.95 9.38
C PHE A 223 -14.39 30.70 8.84
N ARG A 224 -15.02 29.52 8.97
CA ARG A 224 -14.55 28.29 8.31
C ARG A 224 -15.23 28.17 6.96
N ALA A 225 -14.44 28.28 5.89
CA ALA A 225 -14.88 27.90 4.56
C ALA A 225 -15.23 26.40 4.55
N THR A 226 -16.48 26.05 4.27
CA THR A 226 -16.90 24.66 4.14
C THR A 226 -16.75 24.20 2.70
N SER A 227 -16.17 23.01 2.52
CA SER A 227 -16.06 22.34 1.23
C SER A 227 -16.72 20.97 1.35
N GLU A 228 -17.43 20.53 0.29
CA GLU A 228 -18.07 19.21 0.24
C GLU A 228 -17.07 18.06 0.30
N LYS A 229 -15.86 18.30 -0.20
CA LYS A 229 -14.76 17.33 -0.25
C LYS A 229 -13.54 17.87 0.49
N ARG A 230 -12.73 16.97 1.03
CA ARG A 230 -11.45 17.27 1.70
C ARG A 230 -10.33 16.41 1.13
N HIS A 231 -9.10 16.84 1.36
CA HIS A 231 -7.93 16.03 1.02
C HIS A 231 -7.94 14.72 1.82
N LYS A 232 -7.55 13.64 1.13
CA LYS A 232 -7.39 12.32 1.74
C LYS A 232 -6.32 12.38 2.83
N ARG A 233 -6.61 11.86 4.02
CA ARG A 233 -5.63 11.76 5.13
C ARG A 233 -4.67 10.60 4.91
N SER A 234 -3.57 10.54 5.67
CA SER A 234 -2.50 9.52 5.53
C SER A 234 -2.77 8.20 6.27
N VAL A 235 -3.92 8.03 6.92
CA VAL A 235 -4.33 6.76 7.54
C VAL A 235 -5.52 6.22 6.77
N TRP A 236 -5.32 5.11 6.07
CA TRP A 236 -6.29 4.52 5.17
C TRP A 236 -6.85 3.24 5.78
N ASN A 237 -8.13 3.28 6.16
CA ASN A 237 -8.83 2.12 6.66
C ASN A 237 -9.35 1.29 5.49
N VAL A 238 -8.67 0.19 5.16
CA VAL A 238 -9.04 -0.68 4.04
C VAL A 238 -8.99 -2.13 4.51
N ALA A 239 -10.09 -2.86 4.37
CA ALA A 239 -10.18 -4.25 4.76
C ALA A 239 -9.36 -5.15 3.83
N THR A 240 -8.71 -6.18 4.39
CA THR A 240 -8.13 -7.26 3.59
C THR A 240 -9.23 -8.13 3.02
N THR A 241 -9.17 -8.43 1.73
CA THR A 241 -10.10 -9.36 1.07
C THR A 241 -9.38 -10.69 0.84
N PRO A 242 -9.90 -11.83 1.34
CA PRO A 242 -9.38 -13.14 0.98
C PRO A 242 -9.53 -13.34 -0.52
N PHE A 243 -8.45 -13.72 -1.19
CA PHE A 243 -8.48 -14.09 -2.60
C PHE A 243 -8.42 -15.62 -2.68
N LYS A 244 -9.38 -16.27 -3.35
CA LYS A 244 -9.53 -17.73 -3.31
C LYS A 244 -8.55 -18.42 -4.25
N GLU A 245 -8.26 -17.77 -5.37
CA GLU A 245 -7.51 -18.31 -6.50
C GLU A 245 -5.99 -18.16 -6.32
N ALA A 246 -5.54 -17.34 -5.36
CA ALA A 246 -4.17 -17.33 -4.89
C ALA A 246 -4.18 -17.56 -3.38
N HIS A 247 -3.45 -18.56 -2.89
CA HIS A 247 -3.23 -18.81 -1.46
C HIS A 247 -2.44 -17.68 -0.74
N PHE A 248 -2.39 -16.48 -1.34
CA PHE A 248 -1.44 -15.41 -1.05
C PHE A 248 -2.16 -14.07 -0.93
N ALA A 249 -1.66 -13.25 -0.03
CA ALA A 249 -2.27 -11.97 0.31
C ALA A 249 -1.93 -10.93 -0.77
N THR A 250 -2.79 -10.83 -1.79
CA THR A 250 -2.81 -9.66 -2.66
C THR A 250 -3.28 -8.45 -1.86
N PHE A 251 -2.67 -7.28 -2.05
CA PHE A 251 -3.25 -6.07 -1.49
C PHE A 251 -4.66 -5.80 -2.05
N PRO A 252 -5.56 -5.14 -1.30
CA PRO A 252 -6.92 -4.86 -1.78
C PRO A 252 -6.93 -3.81 -2.89
N GLU A 253 -7.82 -3.96 -3.86
CA GLU A 253 -8.00 -2.97 -4.95
C GLU A 253 -8.26 -1.55 -4.42
N GLN A 254 -9.07 -1.41 -3.36
CA GLN A 254 -9.38 -0.13 -2.72
C GLN A 254 -8.16 0.58 -2.11
N LEU A 255 -7.10 -0.16 -1.78
CA LEU A 255 -5.84 0.42 -1.33
C LEU A 255 -5.08 1.06 -2.50
N ILE A 256 -5.17 0.45 -3.67
CA ILE A 256 -4.36 0.77 -4.86
C ILE A 256 -5.02 1.81 -5.75
N GLU A 257 -6.35 1.82 -5.82
CA GLU A 257 -7.14 2.79 -6.57
C GLU A 257 -6.72 4.25 -6.34
N PRO A 258 -6.60 4.76 -5.09
CA PRO A 258 -6.14 6.13 -4.88
C PRO A 258 -4.67 6.35 -5.31
N CYS A 259 -3.82 5.33 -5.29
CA CYS A 259 -2.43 5.43 -5.75
C CYS A 259 -2.37 5.67 -7.26
N ILE A 260 -3.18 4.92 -8.02
CA ILE A 260 -3.24 5.05 -9.49
C ILE A 260 -3.89 6.38 -9.87
N LEU A 261 -5.00 6.75 -9.23
CA LEU A 261 -5.68 8.02 -9.49
C LEU A 261 -4.78 9.22 -9.23
N ALA A 262 -4.07 9.24 -8.10
CA ALA A 262 -3.15 10.33 -7.78
C ALA A 262 -1.88 10.30 -8.63
N GLY A 263 -1.36 9.11 -8.98
CA GLY A 263 -0.07 8.94 -9.63
C GLY A 263 -0.11 8.95 -11.16
N ALA A 264 -1.26 8.74 -11.80
CA ALA A 264 -1.37 8.69 -13.25
C ALA A 264 -2.65 9.35 -13.81
N PRO A 265 -2.52 10.23 -14.83
CA PRO A 265 -3.67 10.71 -15.59
C PRO A 265 -4.34 9.54 -16.33
N ALA A 266 -5.56 9.78 -16.83
CA ALA A 266 -6.24 8.82 -17.71
C ALA A 266 -5.36 8.47 -18.93
N GLY A 267 -5.34 7.20 -19.32
CA GLY A 267 -4.46 6.68 -20.36
C GLY A 267 -2.97 6.56 -19.98
N GLY A 268 -2.56 7.04 -18.80
CA GLY A 268 -1.19 6.89 -18.32
C GLY A 268 -0.78 5.44 -18.06
N LEU A 269 0.52 5.14 -18.15
CA LEU A 269 1.10 3.83 -17.94
C LEU A 269 1.47 3.61 -16.47
N VAL A 270 0.87 2.57 -15.87
CA VAL A 270 1.12 2.08 -14.51
C VAL A 270 2.04 0.86 -14.54
N LEU A 271 3.14 0.89 -13.79
CA LEU A 271 4.07 -0.24 -13.67
C LEU A 271 3.89 -0.99 -12.35
N ASP A 272 3.96 -2.32 -12.41
CA ASP A 272 4.11 -3.17 -11.24
C ASP A 272 5.19 -4.26 -11.51
N PRO A 273 6.40 -4.14 -10.93
CA PRO A 273 7.46 -5.13 -11.11
C PRO A 273 7.24 -6.43 -10.32
N PHE A 274 6.22 -6.49 -9.46
CA PHE A 274 5.86 -7.64 -8.62
C PHE A 274 4.35 -7.92 -8.76
N MET A 275 3.93 -8.23 -9.98
CA MET A 275 2.53 -8.21 -10.41
C MET A 275 1.61 -9.14 -9.59
N GLY A 276 2.15 -10.25 -9.09
CA GLY A 276 1.40 -11.27 -8.36
C GLY A 276 0.17 -11.71 -9.13
N ALA A 277 -0.98 -11.72 -8.46
CA ALA A 277 -2.27 -12.03 -9.09
C ALA A 277 -2.89 -10.87 -9.90
N GLY A 278 -2.15 -9.80 -10.20
CA GLY A 278 -2.58 -8.78 -11.17
C GLY A 278 -3.45 -7.65 -10.66
N THR A 279 -3.58 -7.46 -9.33
CA THR A 279 -4.45 -6.42 -8.76
C THR A 279 -4.17 -5.03 -9.32
N THR A 280 -2.90 -4.64 -9.51
CA THR A 280 -2.53 -3.33 -10.06
C THR A 280 -3.06 -3.14 -11.49
N ALA A 281 -2.94 -4.14 -12.37
CA ALA A 281 -3.50 -4.06 -13.73
C ALA A 281 -5.02 -4.04 -13.73
N VAL A 282 -5.67 -4.88 -12.93
CA VAL A 282 -7.13 -4.91 -12.83
C VAL A 282 -7.67 -3.52 -12.50
N VAL A 283 -7.06 -2.85 -11.52
CA VAL A 283 -7.46 -1.48 -11.14
C VAL A 283 -7.09 -0.47 -12.22
N ALA A 284 -5.89 -0.57 -12.82
CA ALA A 284 -5.47 0.33 -13.89
C ALA A 284 -6.42 0.26 -15.11
N GLU A 285 -6.75 -0.95 -15.56
CA GLU A 285 -7.68 -1.22 -16.67
C GLU A 285 -9.06 -0.63 -16.38
N ARG A 286 -9.62 -0.91 -15.20
CA ARG A 286 -10.92 -0.37 -14.77
C ARG A 286 -10.94 1.16 -14.73
N LEU A 287 -9.83 1.78 -14.37
CA LEU A 287 -9.67 3.23 -14.34
C LEU A 287 -9.30 3.83 -15.70
N GLY A 288 -9.20 3.04 -16.77
CA GLY A 288 -8.83 3.53 -18.11
C GLY A 288 -7.37 3.98 -18.19
N ARG A 289 -6.46 3.28 -17.51
CA ARG A 289 -5.00 3.46 -17.59
C ARG A 289 -4.37 2.26 -18.30
N GLN A 290 -3.23 2.48 -18.93
CA GLN A 290 -2.40 1.39 -19.42
C GLN A 290 -1.61 0.79 -18.26
N TRP A 291 -1.22 -0.47 -18.39
CA TRP A 291 -0.43 -1.15 -17.37
C TRP A 291 0.69 -1.98 -17.96
N LEU A 292 1.73 -2.19 -17.16
CA LEU A 292 2.81 -3.13 -17.43
C LEU A 292 3.19 -3.86 -16.15
N GLY A 293 3.24 -5.18 -16.23
CA GLY A 293 3.54 -6.06 -15.10
C GLY A 293 4.72 -6.97 -15.35
N CYS A 294 5.44 -7.35 -14.30
CA CYS A 294 6.36 -8.49 -14.31
C CYS A 294 5.96 -9.47 -13.21
N GLU A 295 5.86 -10.75 -13.54
CA GLU A 295 5.63 -11.82 -12.58
C GLU A 295 6.56 -12.98 -12.90
N LEU A 296 7.26 -13.48 -11.87
CA LEU A 296 8.23 -14.55 -12.01
C LEU A 296 7.56 -15.92 -11.91
N ASN A 297 6.52 -16.04 -11.08
CA ASN A 297 5.77 -17.27 -10.91
C ASN A 297 4.74 -17.45 -12.04
N PRO A 298 4.86 -18.49 -12.88
CA PRO A 298 3.97 -18.69 -14.02
C PRO A 298 2.51 -18.93 -13.61
N GLU A 299 2.26 -19.53 -12.44
CA GLU A 299 0.90 -19.76 -11.94
C GLU A 299 0.20 -18.44 -11.59
N TYR A 300 0.91 -17.53 -10.92
CA TYR A 300 0.39 -16.19 -10.67
C TYR A 300 0.21 -15.37 -11.94
N ALA A 301 1.14 -15.49 -12.89
CA ALA A 301 1.01 -14.84 -14.18
C ALA A 301 -0.28 -15.28 -14.89
N ALA A 302 -0.62 -16.58 -14.85
CA ALA A 302 -1.86 -17.10 -15.42
C ALA A 302 -3.12 -16.57 -14.70
N ILE A 303 -3.09 -16.52 -13.37
CA ILE A 303 -4.19 -15.93 -12.56
C ILE A 303 -4.37 -14.46 -12.90
N ALA A 304 -3.28 -13.69 -12.99
CA ALA A 304 -3.31 -12.28 -13.34
C ALA A 304 -3.92 -12.06 -14.73
N GLN A 305 -3.47 -12.81 -15.74
CA GLN A 305 -4.01 -12.73 -17.10
C GLN A 305 -5.51 -12.97 -17.14
N THR A 306 -5.99 -14.02 -16.45
CA THR A 306 -7.42 -14.35 -16.39
C THR A 306 -8.24 -13.21 -15.78
N ARG A 307 -7.78 -12.63 -14.67
CA ARG A 307 -8.49 -11.52 -14.00
C ARG A 307 -8.53 -10.26 -14.86
N ILE A 308 -7.43 -9.95 -15.55
CA ILE A 308 -7.33 -8.75 -16.38
C ILE A 308 -8.25 -8.87 -17.61
N GLN A 309 -8.31 -10.04 -18.25
CA GLN A 309 -9.22 -10.29 -19.37
C GLN A 309 -10.69 -10.08 -19.00
N GLN A 310 -11.08 -10.40 -17.75
CA GLN A 310 -12.44 -10.15 -17.26
C GLN A 310 -12.76 -8.66 -17.08
N GLN A 311 -11.76 -7.76 -17.07
CA GLN A 311 -11.98 -6.31 -16.98
C GLN A 311 -12.16 -5.64 -18.33
N GLN A 312 -11.78 -6.31 -19.44
CA GLN A 312 -12.03 -5.74 -20.76
C GLN A 312 -13.54 -5.71 -20.98
N PRO A 313 -14.13 -4.53 -21.27
CA PRO A 313 -15.54 -4.49 -21.64
C PRO A 313 -15.68 -5.40 -22.86
N GLY A 314 -16.52 -6.43 -22.74
CA GLY A 314 -16.94 -7.17 -23.93
C GLY A 314 -17.37 -6.14 -24.96
N LEU A 315 -16.71 -6.12 -26.12
CA LEU A 315 -17.23 -5.41 -27.28
C LEU A 315 -18.73 -5.71 -27.34
N PRO A 316 -19.64 -4.71 -27.44
CA PRO A 316 -20.99 -5.04 -27.80
C PRO A 316 -20.89 -5.78 -29.13
N LEU A 317 -21.09 -7.10 -29.10
CA LEU A 317 -21.32 -7.89 -30.30
C LEU A 317 -22.63 -7.34 -30.83
N GLY A 318 -22.55 -6.33 -31.69
CA GLY A 318 -23.68 -5.88 -32.47
C GLY A 318 -24.24 -7.09 -33.18
N LEU A 319 -25.50 -7.41 -32.91
CA LEU A 319 -26.29 -8.32 -33.73
C LEU A 319 -26.40 -7.62 -35.08
N ILE A 320 -25.65 -8.09 -36.08
CA ILE A 320 -25.94 -7.78 -37.46
C ILE A 320 -27.14 -8.66 -37.82
N ALA A 321 -28.29 -8.02 -38.03
CA ALA A 321 -29.44 -8.57 -38.75
C ALA A 321 -29.61 -7.78 -40.04
#